data_AF-A0A255SI52-F1
#
_entry.id   AF-A0A255SI52-F1
#
_cell.length_a   1.000
_cell.length_b   1.000
_cell.length_c   1.000
_cell.angle_alpha   90.00
_cell.angle_beta   90.00
_cell.angle_gamma   90.00
#
_symmetry.space_group_name_H-M   'P 1'
#
loop_
_entity.id
_entity.type
_entity.pdbx_description
1 polymer ?
#
loop_
_entity_poly.entity_id
_entity_poly.type
_entity_poly.pdbx_seq_one_letter_code
_entity_poly.pdbx_strand_id
1 'polypeptide(L)'
;MQFVWQMWSYLKNKNSTEETRLIYSSWDGYYKDPEQVKANPKYKEFRGMFHNIVDIHTSGHADRQTIEKVIKTVNPKEVICIHKEANAKI
;
A
#
# COMPACT_ATOMS: atom_id res chain seq x y z
N MET A 1 4.28 -10.81 -9.39
CA MET A 1 2.82 -11.03 -9.17
C MET A 1 2.41 -12.51 -9.04
N GLN A 2 3.20 -13.48 -9.49
CA GLN A 2 2.86 -14.93 -9.49
C GLN A 2 2.82 -15.59 -8.09
N PHE A 3 3.64 -15.11 -7.14
CA PHE A 3 3.75 -15.69 -5.79
C PHE A 3 2.52 -15.46 -4.91
N VAL A 4 1.85 -14.31 -5.01
CA VAL A 4 0.64 -14.00 -4.22
C VAL A 4 -0.49 -14.97 -4.58
N TRP A 5 -0.59 -15.35 -5.86
CA TRP A 5 -1.61 -16.28 -6.36
C TRP A 5 -1.39 -17.71 -5.87
N GLN A 6 -0.15 -18.19 -5.88
CA GLN A 6 0.17 -19.52 -5.37
C GLN A 6 -0.09 -19.63 -3.87
N MET A 7 0.29 -18.61 -3.10
CA MET A 7 0.01 -18.54 -1.66
C MET A 7 -1.50 -18.48 -1.38
N TRP A 8 -2.25 -17.71 -2.16
CA TRP A 8 -3.70 -17.65 -2.02
C TRP A 8 -4.37 -19.00 -2.29
N SER A 9 -4.05 -19.66 -3.40
CA SER A 9 -4.60 -20.98 -3.71
C SER A 9 -4.25 -22.02 -2.64
N TYR A 10 -3.04 -21.94 -2.06
CA TYR A 10 -2.63 -22.80 -0.95
C TYR A 10 -3.46 -22.56 0.32
N LEU A 11 -3.66 -21.29 0.70
CA LEU A 11 -4.36 -20.92 1.93
C LEU A 11 -5.87 -21.20 1.89
N LYS A 12 -6.52 -21.09 0.72
CA LYS A 12 -7.95 -21.45 0.57
C LYS A 12 -8.23 -22.92 0.93
N ASN A 13 -7.24 -23.80 0.77
CA ASN A 13 -7.40 -25.24 0.99
C ASN A 13 -7.06 -25.68 2.43
N LYS A 14 -6.74 -24.75 3.33
CA LYS A 14 -6.47 -25.02 4.75
C LYS A 14 -7.68 -24.61 5.60
N ASN A 15 -8.16 -25.53 6.45
CA ASN A 15 -9.44 -25.43 7.17
C ASN A 15 -9.46 -24.45 8.35
N SER A 16 -8.36 -23.77 8.73
CA SER A 16 -8.45 -22.66 9.67
C SER A 16 -7.38 -21.58 9.45
N THR A 17 -7.83 -20.38 9.10
CA THR A 17 -7.05 -19.15 9.20
C THR A 17 -7.19 -18.49 10.58
N GLU A 18 -8.02 -19.05 11.47
CA GLU A 18 -8.32 -18.49 12.80
C GLU A 18 -7.07 -18.30 13.67
N GLU A 19 -6.14 -19.27 13.66
CA GLU A 19 -4.88 -19.17 14.39
C GLU A 19 -3.78 -18.45 13.60
N THR A 20 -3.99 -18.20 12.30
CA THR A 20 -2.97 -17.62 11.43
C THR A 20 -2.99 -16.10 11.50
N ARG A 21 -1.83 -15.49 11.81
CA ARG A 21 -1.65 -14.03 11.79
C ARG A 21 -1.18 -13.54 10.42
N LEU A 22 -1.94 -12.63 9.82
CA LEU A 22 -1.54 -11.91 8.61
C LEU A 22 -0.80 -10.63 8.98
N ILE A 23 0.45 -10.51 8.54
CA ILE A 23 1.19 -9.24 8.55
C ILE A 23 1.01 -8.59 7.18
N TYR A 24 0.24 -7.50 7.13
CA TYR A 24 -0.08 -6.77 5.91
C TYR A 24 0.81 -5.51 5.81
N SER A 25 1.89 -5.60 5.04
CA SER A 25 2.85 -4.48 4.82
C SER A 25 2.61 -3.73 3.50
N SER A 26 1.49 -4.01 2.84
CA SER A 26 1.08 -3.29 1.62
C SER A 26 0.25 -2.06 1.97
N TRP A 27 0.15 -1.11 1.04
CA TRP A 27 -0.66 0.09 1.21
C TRP A 27 -2.12 -0.28 1.52
N ASP A 28 -2.69 0.33 2.56
CA ASP A 28 -4.04 0.00 3.04
C ASP A 28 -5.14 0.51 2.12
N GLY A 29 -4.83 1.50 1.26
CA GLY A 29 -5.70 1.96 0.18
C GLY A 29 -6.20 0.81 -0.71
N TYR A 30 -5.40 -0.24 -0.94
CA TYR A 30 -5.81 -1.38 -1.75
C TYR A 30 -7.06 -2.11 -1.24
N TYR A 31 -7.39 -2.01 0.05
CA TYR A 31 -8.61 -2.60 0.61
C TYR A 31 -9.56 -1.59 1.28
N LYS A 32 -9.12 -0.35 1.51
CA LYS A 32 -9.93 0.74 2.10
C LYS A 32 -10.50 1.70 1.06
N ASP A 33 -9.75 2.02 0.01
CA ASP A 33 -10.19 2.95 -1.03
C ASP A 33 -11.23 2.28 -1.95
N PRO A 34 -12.45 2.81 -2.07
CA PRO A 34 -13.50 2.23 -2.90
C PRO A 34 -13.11 2.06 -4.37
N GLU A 35 -12.32 2.98 -4.95
CA GLU A 35 -11.89 2.88 -6.35
C GLU A 35 -10.87 1.76 -6.53
N GLN A 36 -9.94 1.62 -5.59
CA GLN A 36 -8.95 0.54 -5.59
C GLN A 36 -9.62 -0.82 -5.36
N VAL A 37 -10.58 -0.90 -4.44
CA VAL A 37 -11.36 -2.12 -4.19
C VAL A 37 -12.19 -2.49 -5.43
N LYS A 38 -12.78 -1.52 -6.12
CA LYS A 38 -13.49 -1.76 -7.37
C LYS A 38 -12.56 -2.24 -8.48
N ALA A 39 -11.37 -1.66 -8.58
CA ALA A 39 -10.37 -2.04 -9.58
C ALA A 39 -9.77 -3.42 -9.31
N ASN A 40 -9.56 -3.78 -8.05
CA ASN A 40 -8.99 -5.06 -7.65
C ASN A 40 -9.52 -5.55 -6.28
N PRO A 41 -10.71 -6.18 -6.24
CA PRO A 41 -11.36 -6.59 -4.98
C PRO A 41 -10.58 -7.66 -4.21
N LYS A 42 -9.68 -8.32 -4.91
CA LYS A 42 -8.86 -9.43 -4.46
C LYS A 42 -8.01 -9.11 -3.22
N TYR A 43 -7.53 -7.87 -3.08
CA TYR A 43 -6.79 -7.46 -1.88
C TYR A 43 -7.69 -7.47 -0.64
N LYS A 44 -8.91 -6.96 -0.77
CA LYS A 44 -9.90 -6.95 0.31
C LYS A 44 -10.37 -8.37 0.64
N GLU A 45 -10.64 -9.19 -0.37
CA GLU A 45 -11.02 -10.59 -0.19
C GLU A 45 -9.94 -11.40 0.52
N PHE A 46 -8.69 -11.33 0.03
CA PHE A 46 -7.56 -12.04 0.64
C PHE A 46 -7.34 -11.60 2.09
N ARG A 47 -7.30 -10.28 2.34
CA ARG A 47 -7.14 -9.74 3.70
C ARG A 47 -8.28 -10.19 4.61
N GLY A 48 -9.52 -10.23 4.10
CA GLY A 48 -10.71 -10.66 4.83
C GLY A 48 -10.75 -12.16 5.18
N MET A 49 -9.88 -12.99 4.61
CA MET A 49 -9.75 -14.40 4.99
C MET A 49 -9.12 -14.62 6.37
N PHE A 50 -8.55 -13.58 6.99
CA PHE A 50 -7.83 -13.68 8.26
C PHE A 50 -8.52 -12.88 9.36
N HIS A 51 -8.53 -13.42 10.58
CA HIS A 51 -9.09 -12.73 11.75
C HIS A 51 -8.03 -11.92 12.50
N ASN A 52 -6.77 -12.37 12.47
CA ASN A 52 -5.66 -11.77 13.18
C ASN A 52 -4.75 -11.01 12.22
N ILE A 53 -5.04 -9.72 11.98
CA ILE A 53 -4.34 -8.92 10.97
C ILE A 53 -3.58 -7.77 11.65
N VAL A 54 -2.34 -7.56 11.22
CA VAL A 54 -1.52 -6.40 11.61
C VAL A 54 -1.10 -5.65 10.35
N ASP A 55 -1.59 -4.42 10.19
CA ASP A 55 -1.16 -3.53 9.12
C ASP A 55 0.09 -2.76 9.57
N ILE A 56 1.19 -2.88 8.82
CA ILE A 56 2.50 -2.28 9.19
C ILE A 56 3.11 -1.41 8.09
N HIS A 57 2.34 -1.10 7.05
CA HIS A 57 2.84 -0.31 5.93
C HIS A 57 3.24 1.11 6.35
N THR A 58 4.37 1.57 5.84
CA THR A 58 4.80 2.98 5.91
C THR A 58 5.04 3.47 4.48
N SER A 59 4.63 4.70 4.18
CA SER A 59 4.82 5.31 2.86
C SER A 59 6.31 5.41 2.52
N GLY A 60 6.67 5.07 1.28
CA GLY A 60 8.01 5.28 0.74
C GLY A 60 8.21 6.66 0.10
N HIS A 61 7.16 7.48 0.00
CA HIS A 61 7.25 8.82 -0.57
C HIS A 61 7.71 9.85 0.47
N ALA A 62 8.53 10.81 0.03
CA ALA A 62 8.96 11.92 0.87
C ALA A 62 7.76 12.79 1.27
N ASP A 63 7.68 13.13 2.56
CA ASP A 63 6.70 14.09 3.03
C ASP A 63 7.08 15.53 2.62
N ARG A 64 6.13 16.46 2.81
CA ARG A 64 6.31 17.87 2.45
C ARG A 64 7.56 18.48 3.09
N GLN A 65 7.79 18.22 4.38
CA GLN A 65 8.92 18.78 5.11
C GLN A 65 10.26 18.27 4.56
N THR A 66 10.30 16.99 4.19
CA THR A 66 11.45 16.35 3.55
C THR A 66 11.71 16.96 2.18
N ILE A 67 10.67 17.16 1.36
CA ILE A 67 10.79 17.82 0.04
C ILE A 67 11.31 19.25 0.21
N GLU A 68 10.74 20.04 1.13
CA GLU A 68 11.20 21.41 1.43
C GLU A 68 12.67 21.44 1.86
N LYS A 69 13.10 20.47 2.69
CA LYS A 69 14.50 20.33 3.10
C LYS A 69 15.41 20.00 1.91
N VAL A 70 14.98 19.11 1.02
CA VAL A 70 15.74 18.77 -0.20
C VAL A 70 15.91 20.00 -1.09
N ILE A 71 14.83 20.76 -1.34
CA ILE A 71 14.89 21.98 -2.16
C ILE A 71 15.87 23.00 -1.54
N LYS A 72 15.77 23.26 -0.23
CA LYS A 72 16.69 24.17 0.47
C LYS A 72 18.13 23.71 0.43
N THR A 73 18.37 22.40 0.55
CA THR A 73 19.72 21.81 0.58
C THR A 73 20.38 21.83 -0.79
N VAL A 74 19.63 21.51 -1.85
CA VAL A 74 20.14 21.47 -3.22
C VAL A 74 20.23 22.87 -3.84
N ASN A 75 19.36 23.79 -3.41
CA ASN A 75 19.23 25.15 -3.95
C ASN A 75 19.19 25.20 -5.49
N PRO A 76 18.25 24.48 -6.13
CA PRO A 76 18.16 24.44 -7.59
C PRO A 76 17.67 25.79 -8.14
N LYS A 77 18.02 26.08 -9.40
CA LYS A 77 17.51 27.28 -10.11
C LYS A 77 16.01 27.21 -10.40
N GLU A 78 15.49 26.00 -10.61
CA GLU A 78 14.08 25.73 -10.90
C GLU A 78 13.69 24.37 -10.30
N VAL A 79 12.43 24.22 -9.92
CA VAL A 79 11.86 22.97 -9.42
C VAL A 79 10.72 22.54 -10.34
N ILE A 80 10.85 21.36 -10.95
CA ILE A 80 9.83 20.75 -11.81
C ILE A 80 9.19 19.59 -11.05
N CYS A 81 7.90 19.71 -10.76
CA CYS A 81 7.16 18.64 -10.08
C CYS A 81 6.65 17.58 -11.05
N ILE A 82 7.01 16.32 -10.76
CA ILE A 82 6.53 15.12 -11.45
C ILE A 82 6.02 14.10 -10.44
N HIS A 83 5.32 13.06 -10.90
CA HIS A 83 4.85 11.94 -10.07
C HIS A 83 4.07 12.38 -8.81
N LYS A 84 3.11 13.28 -9.01
CA LYS A 84 2.21 13.80 -8.00
C LYS A 84 0.77 13.72 -8.48
N GLU A 85 -0.17 13.86 -7.55
CA GLU A 85 -1.57 14.10 -7.90
C GLU A 85 -1.75 15.36 -8.74
N ALA A 86 -2.76 15.38 -9.60
CA ALA A 86 -3.03 16.50 -10.51
C ALA A 86 -3.07 17.85 -9.78
N ASN A 87 -3.70 17.88 -8.60
CA ASN A 87 -3.92 19.09 -7.80
C ASN A 87 -2.91 19.31 -6.68
N ALA A 88 -1.91 18.43 -6.52
CA ALA A 88 -0.90 18.59 -5.48
C ALA A 88 -0.01 19.82 -5.76
N LYS A 89 0.20 20.63 -4.71
CA LYS A 89 1.05 21.82 -4.69
C LYS A 89 2.31 21.55 -3.87
N ILE A 90 3.41 22.22 -4.23
CA ILE A 90 4.63 22.28 -3.41
C ILE A 90 4.33 23.02 -2.11
#